data_AF-A0A218NNT5-F1
#
_entry.id   AF-A0A218NNT5-F1
#
_cell.length_a   1.000
_cell.length_b   1.000
_cell.length_c   1.000
_cell.angle_alpha   90.00
_cell.angle_beta   90.00
_cell.angle_gamma   90.00
#
_symmetry.space_group_name_H-M   'P 1'
#
loop_
_entity.id
_entity.type
_entity.pdbx_description
1 polymer ?
#
loop_
_entity_poly.entity_id
_entity_poly.type
_entity_poly.pdbx_seq_one_letter_code
_entity_poly.pdbx_strand_id
1 'polypeptide(L)'
;MDEDTLILTFLVSAPAFFITSLLWPGLFQHLISMATSGNIFYEIIGIAGIAYAVIGAVIIIIFAFTLLIYILVFGVIFFFPAYLIYTMLGLEYSLILVAVLCTIAILYFLETHTVSVEHYTIVVNPHRRYIIKR
;
A
#
# COMPACT_ATOMS: atom_id res chain seq x y z
N MET A 1 -23.78 -7.58 8.69
CA MET A 1 -22.44 -7.00 8.55
C MET A 1 -21.77 -7.79 7.46
N ASP A 2 -21.33 -7.12 6.41
CA ASP A 2 -20.82 -7.81 5.22
C ASP A 2 -19.50 -8.50 5.55
N GLU A 3 -19.33 -9.73 5.05
CA GLU A 3 -18.18 -10.60 5.34
C GLU A 3 -16.85 -9.90 5.05
N ASP A 4 -16.79 -9.11 3.97
CA ASP A 4 -15.62 -8.32 3.59
C ASP A 4 -15.24 -7.27 4.64
N THR A 5 -16.24 -6.67 5.30
CA THR A 5 -15.99 -5.66 6.35
C THR A 5 -15.42 -6.33 7.61
N LEU A 6 -15.87 -7.54 7.93
CA LEU A 6 -15.31 -8.34 9.02
C LEU A 6 -13.86 -8.70 8.75
N ILE A 7 -13.55 -9.18 7.55
CA ILE A 7 -12.20 -9.57 7.14
C ILE A 7 -11.27 -8.35 7.17
N LEU A 8 -11.69 -7.23 6.59
CA LEU A 8 -10.91 -6.00 6.58
C LEU A 8 -10.64 -5.49 8.00
N THR A 9 -11.67 -5.50 8.85
CA THR A 9 -11.52 -5.08 10.25
C THR A 9 -10.52 -5.99 10.96
N PHE A 10 -10.58 -7.31 10.75
CA PHE A 10 -9.66 -8.28 11.34
C PHE A 10 -8.22 -8.09 10.85
N LEU A 11 -8.03 -7.88 9.54
CA LEU A 11 -6.73 -7.64 8.91
C LEU A 11 -6.03 -6.38 9.43
N VAL A 12 -6.79 -5.38 9.89
CA VAL A 12 -6.21 -4.15 10.47
C VAL A 12 -6.02 -4.29 11.99
N SER A 13 -7.03 -4.81 12.68
CA SER A 13 -7.08 -4.84 14.14
C SER A 13 -6.09 -5.81 14.76
N ALA A 14 -5.86 -7.00 14.17
CA ALA A 14 -4.92 -7.98 14.71
C ALA A 14 -3.46 -7.49 14.62
N PRO A 15 -2.97 -6.98 13.47
CA PRO A 15 -1.66 -6.33 13.40
C PRO A 15 -1.53 -5.12 14.32
N ALA A 16 -2.55 -4.27 14.42
CA ALA A 16 -2.53 -3.12 15.31
C ALA A 16 -2.40 -3.55 16.78
N PHE A 17 -3.10 -4.61 17.19
CA PHE A 17 -2.96 -5.17 18.53
C PHE A 17 -1.55 -5.74 18.77
N PHE A 18 -0.96 -6.42 17.79
CA PHE A 18 0.41 -6.92 17.92
C PHE A 18 1.45 -5.79 18.00
N ILE A 19 1.30 -4.73 17.20
CA ILE A 19 2.21 -3.58 17.26
C ILE A 19 2.08 -2.86 18.61
N THR A 20 0.86 -2.63 19.06
CA THR A 20 0.61 -2.01 20.37
C THR A 20 1.09 -2.89 21.53
N SER A 21 1.00 -4.21 21.44
CA SER A 21 1.52 -5.14 22.45
C SER A 21 3.06 -5.16 22.54
N LEU A 22 3.75 -4.90 21.43
CA LEU A 22 5.21 -4.70 21.42
C LEU A 22 5.61 -3.35 22.04
N LEU A 23 4.81 -2.31 21.81
CA LEU A 23 5.09 -0.95 22.29
C LEU A 23 4.68 -0.74 23.75
N TRP A 24 3.74 -1.52 24.28
CA TRP A 24 3.30 -1.44 25.66
C TRP A 24 4.12 -2.39 26.56
N PRO A 25 5.02 -1.86 27.41
CA PRO A 25 5.81 -2.68 28.32
C PRO A 25 4.91 -3.45 29.31
N GLY A 26 5.04 -4.78 29.32
CA GLY A 26 4.33 -5.62 30.28
C GLY A 26 2.92 -6.04 29.87
N LEU A 27 2.42 -5.67 28.69
CA LEU A 27 1.11 -6.14 28.20
C LEU A 27 1.10 -7.67 28.03
N PHE A 28 2.14 -8.25 27.41
CA PHE A 28 2.29 -9.70 27.34
C PHE A 28 2.39 -10.35 28.72
N GLN A 29 3.10 -9.72 29.66
CA GLN A 29 3.21 -10.24 31.02
C GLN A 29 1.86 -10.23 31.76
N HIS A 30 1.01 -9.23 31.50
CA HIS A 30 -0.37 -9.17 31.99
C HIS A 30 -1.26 -10.23 31.32
N LEU A 31 -1.14 -10.43 30.01
CA LEU A 31 -1.90 -11.48 29.32
C LEU A 31 -1.51 -12.87 29.83
N ILE A 32 -0.22 -13.10 30.07
CA ILE A 32 0.28 -14.36 30.64
C ILE A 32 -0.22 -14.54 32.07
N SER A 33 -0.17 -13.49 32.91
CA SER A 33 -0.66 -13.59 34.28
C SER A 33 -2.17 -13.83 34.35
N MET A 34 -2.94 -13.25 33.43
CA MET A 34 -4.37 -13.54 33.26
C MET A 34 -4.60 -14.99 32.83
N ALA A 35 -3.81 -15.50 31.87
CA ALA A 35 -3.86 -16.89 31.42
C ALA A 35 -3.55 -17.89 32.55
N THR A 36 -2.66 -17.55 33.47
CA THR A 36 -2.28 -18.42 34.60
C THR A 36 -3.02 -18.11 35.91
N SER A 37 -4.06 -17.27 35.88
CA SER A 37 -4.71 -16.76 37.08
C SER A 37 -5.58 -17.78 37.84
N GLY A 38 -5.91 -18.91 37.22
CA GLY A 38 -6.84 -19.92 37.76
C GLY A 38 -8.31 -19.51 37.75
N ASN A 39 -8.62 -18.31 37.26
CA ASN A 39 -9.98 -17.85 37.02
C ASN A 39 -10.31 -17.99 35.53
N ILE A 40 -11.31 -18.82 35.22
CA ILE A 40 -11.74 -19.15 33.86
C ILE A 40 -12.01 -17.89 33.02
N PHE A 41 -12.59 -16.84 33.61
CA PHE A 41 -12.90 -15.60 32.89
C PHE A 41 -11.63 -14.87 32.43
N TYR A 42 -10.65 -14.71 33.33
CA TYR A 42 -9.38 -14.08 33.00
C TYR A 42 -8.51 -14.96 32.11
N GLU A 43 -8.58 -16.28 32.29
CA GLU A 43 -7.85 -17.24 31.48
C GLU A 43 -8.26 -17.16 30.00
N ILE A 44 -9.57 -17.11 29.73
CA ILE A 44 -10.10 -16.95 28.36
C ILE A 44 -9.61 -15.63 27.73
N ILE A 45 -9.64 -14.52 28.48
CA ILE A 45 -9.17 -13.22 27.98
C ILE A 45 -7.67 -13.26 27.68
N GLY A 46 -6.86 -13.85 28.58
CA GLY A 46 -5.42 -13.97 28.42
C GLY A 46 -5.05 -14.81 27.18
N ILE A 47 -5.66 -16.00 27.04
CA ILE A 47 -5.44 -16.88 25.89
C ILE A 47 -5.90 -16.23 24.58
N ALA A 48 -7.08 -15.61 24.57
CA ALA A 48 -7.60 -14.93 23.39
C ALA A 48 -6.69 -13.77 22.96
N GLY A 49 -6.21 -12.96 23.90
CA GLY A 49 -5.27 -11.87 23.62
C GLY A 49 -3.94 -12.37 23.06
N ILE A 50 -3.39 -13.45 23.63
CA ILE A 50 -2.15 -14.07 23.12
C ILE A 50 -2.36 -14.61 21.71
N ALA A 51 -3.44 -15.37 21.49
CA ALA A 51 -3.76 -15.92 20.16
C ALA A 51 -3.94 -14.81 19.13
N TYR A 52 -4.61 -13.72 19.50
CA TYR A 52 -4.84 -12.57 18.64
C TYR A 52 -3.54 -11.84 18.27
N ALA A 53 -2.62 -11.67 19.24
CA ALA A 53 -1.29 -11.14 18.97
C ALA A 53 -0.48 -12.04 18.02
N VAL A 54 -0.54 -13.36 18.19
CA VAL A 54 0.14 -14.32 17.31
C VAL A 54 -0.40 -14.23 15.88
N ILE A 55 -1.72 -14.13 15.71
CA ILE A 55 -2.33 -13.95 14.39
C ILE A 55 -1.87 -12.63 13.77
N GLY A 56 -1.85 -11.54 14.54
CA GLY A 56 -1.31 -10.24 14.10
C GLY A 56 0.14 -10.33 13.61
N ALA A 57 1.00 -11.05 14.35
CA ALA A 57 2.38 -11.29 13.96
C ALA A 57 2.50 -12.04 12.63
N VAL A 58 1.72 -13.11 12.45
CA VAL A 58 1.70 -13.91 11.21
C VAL A 58 1.27 -13.05 10.02
N ILE A 59 0.23 -12.23 10.18
CA ILE A 59 -0.24 -11.32 9.14
C ILE A 59 0.88 -10.35 8.73
N ILE A 60 1.55 -9.72 9.70
CA ILE A 60 2.66 -8.79 9.42
C ILE A 60 3.79 -9.49 8.69
N ILE A 61 4.15 -10.71 9.10
CA ILE A 61 5.20 -11.51 8.43
C ILE A 61 4.83 -11.78 6.98
N ILE A 62 3.59 -12.20 6.72
CA ILE A 62 3.10 -12.46 5.35
C ILE A 62 3.21 -11.19 4.51
N PHE A 63 2.71 -10.05 5.00
CA PHE A 63 2.80 -8.79 4.27
C PHE A 63 4.25 -8.33 4.06
N ALA A 64 5.14 -8.53 5.03
CA ALA A 64 6.56 -8.22 4.89
C ALA A 64 7.23 -9.07 3.80
N PHE A 65 6.93 -10.38 3.75
CA PHE A 65 7.43 -11.26 2.68
C PHE A 65 6.87 -10.87 1.31
N THR A 66 5.57 -10.59 1.21
CA THR A 66 4.96 -10.11 -0.04
C THR A 66 5.62 -8.83 -0.50
N LEU A 67 5.79 -7.86 0.39
CA LEU A 67 6.45 -6.59 0.09
C LEU A 67 7.91 -6.80 -0.35
N LEU A 68 8.65 -7.71 0.29
CA LEU A 68 10.01 -8.05 -0.11
C LEU A 68 10.06 -8.63 -1.53
N ILE A 69 9.14 -9.53 -1.88
CA ILE A 69 9.03 -10.07 -3.25
C ILE A 69 8.74 -8.95 -4.24
N TYR A 70 7.81 -8.05 -3.93
CA TYR A 70 7.51 -6.89 -4.78
C TYR A 70 8.73 -5.99 -4.98
N ILE A 71 9.50 -5.72 -3.93
CA ILE A 71 10.74 -4.93 -4.02
C ILE A 71 11.76 -5.65 -4.91
N LEU A 72 11.92 -6.97 -4.79
CA LEU A 72 12.84 -7.74 -5.64
C LEU A 72 12.41 -7.70 -7.11
N VAL A 73 11.13 -7.91 -7.39
CA VAL A 73 10.59 -7.85 -8.76
C VAL A 73 10.77 -6.46 -9.35
N PHE A 74 10.42 -5.42 -8.59
CA PHE A 74 10.60 -4.03 -9.02
C PHE A 74 12.09 -3.69 -9.22
N GLY A 75 12.95 -4.19 -8.33
CA GLY A 75 14.40 -4.13 -8.44
C GLY A 75 14.90 -4.68 -9.77
N VAL A 76 14.47 -5.89 -10.13
CA VAL A 76 14.87 -6.53 -11.39
C VAL A 76 14.30 -5.79 -12.61
N ILE A 77 13.06 -5.31 -12.56
CA ILE A 77 12.44 -4.66 -13.72
C ILE A 77 13.02 -3.25 -13.96
N PHE A 78 13.29 -2.48 -12.90
CA PHE A 78 13.68 -1.08 -13.04
C PHE A 78 15.15 -0.83 -12.74
N PHE A 79 15.70 -1.40 -11.66
CA PHE A 79 17.09 -1.15 -11.29
C PHE A 79 18.08 -1.89 -12.19
N PHE A 80 17.76 -3.09 -12.69
CA PHE A 80 18.67 -3.81 -13.58
C PHE A 80 18.86 -3.09 -14.93
N PRO A 81 17.80 -2.64 -15.65
CA PRO A 81 17.99 -1.82 -16.85
C PRO A 81 18.67 -0.48 -16.55
N ALA A 82 18.33 0.17 -15.44
CA ALA A 82 18.99 1.42 -15.04
C ALA A 82 20.49 1.22 -14.80
N TYR A 83 20.87 0.11 -14.17
CA TYR A 83 22.26 -0.27 -13.96
C TYR A 83 23.00 -0.54 -15.28
N LEU A 84 22.36 -1.22 -16.24
CA LEU A 84 22.95 -1.42 -17.57
C LEU A 84 23.20 -0.09 -18.30
N ILE A 85 22.21 0.82 -18.30
CA ILE A 85 22.35 2.16 -18.87
C ILE A 85 23.50 2.91 -18.19
N TYR A 86 23.60 2.84 -16.86
CA TYR A 86 24.70 3.41 -16.10
C TYR A 86 26.06 2.85 -16.52
N THR A 87 26.19 1.53 -16.67
CA THR A 87 27.47 0.92 -17.09
C THR A 87 27.86 1.27 -18.53
N MET A 88 26.90 1.54 -19.41
CA MET A 88 27.15 1.90 -20.80
C MET A 88 27.48 3.39 -20.99
N LEU A 89 26.76 4.27 -20.29
CA LEU A 89 26.92 5.73 -20.45
C LEU A 89 27.91 6.34 -19.45
N GLY A 90 28.17 5.67 -18.32
CA GLY A 90 28.89 6.27 -17.19
C GLY A 90 28.02 7.19 -16.34
N LEU A 91 28.49 7.51 -15.14
CA LEU A 91 27.73 8.26 -14.12
C LEU A 91 27.23 9.61 -14.64
N GLU A 92 28.12 10.39 -15.25
CA GLU A 92 27.82 11.76 -15.69
C GLU A 92 26.66 11.80 -16.69
N TYR A 93 26.73 11.00 -17.75
CA TYR A 93 25.70 10.98 -18.79
C TYR A 93 24.42 10.29 -18.33
N SER A 94 24.50 9.31 -17.41
CA SER A 94 23.31 8.70 -16.81
C SER A 94 22.49 9.68 -15.98
N LEU A 95 23.15 10.57 -15.22
CA LEU A 95 22.47 11.62 -14.43
C LEU A 95 21.82 12.67 -15.34
N ILE A 96 22.49 13.05 -16.42
CA ILE A 96 21.92 13.97 -17.43
C ILE A 96 20.67 13.33 -18.06
N LEU A 97 20.74 12.04 -18.42
CA LEU A 97 19.59 11.31 -18.98
C LEU A 97 18.40 11.29 -18.02
N VAL A 98 18.64 11.04 -16.73
CA VAL A 98 17.60 11.09 -15.68
C VAL A 98 16.99 12.48 -15.58
N ALA A 99 17.81 13.54 -15.60
CA ALA A 99 17.32 14.92 -15.55
C ALA A 99 16.43 15.27 -16.76
N VAL A 100 16.80 14.82 -17.95
CA VAL A 100 16.01 15.01 -19.18
C VAL A 100 14.68 14.25 -19.10
N LEU A 101 14.70 12.98 -18.70
CA LEU A 101 13.48 12.18 -18.54
C LEU A 101 12.54 12.77 -17.49
N CYS A 102 13.05 13.22 -16.34
CA CYS A 102 12.25 13.91 -15.32
C CYS A 102 11.62 15.18 -15.88
N THR A 103 12.37 15.98 -16.65
CA THR A 103 11.84 17.20 -17.25
C THR A 103 10.70 16.91 -18.22
N ILE A 104 10.86 15.90 -19.08
CA ILE A 104 9.80 15.45 -20.01
C ILE A 104 8.57 14.96 -19.24
N ALA A 105 8.77 14.14 -18.19
CA ALA A 105 7.68 13.62 -17.38
C ALA A 105 6.89 14.75 -16.69
N ILE A 106 7.58 15.75 -16.14
CA ILE A 106 6.94 16.93 -15.53
C ILE A 106 6.14 17.71 -16.58
N LEU A 107 6.72 17.96 -17.76
CA LEU A 107 6.03 18.65 -18.83
C LEU A 107 4.78 17.89 -19.28
N TYR A 108 4.89 16.57 -19.44
CA TYR A 108 3.75 15.71 -19.79
C TYR A 108 2.67 15.71 -18.71
N PHE A 109 3.05 15.70 -17.43
CA PHE A 109 2.09 15.75 -16.32
C PHE A 109 1.36 17.10 -16.25
N LEU A 110 2.07 18.20 -16.52
CA LEU A 110 1.46 19.52 -16.64
C LEU A 110 0.51 19.59 -17.85
N GLU A 111 0.94 19.07 -19.01
CA GLU A 111 0.13 19.07 -20.22
C GLU A 111 -1.17 18.29 -20.04
N THR A 112 -1.08 17.09 -19.45
CA THR A 112 -2.25 16.25 -19.14
C THR A 112 -3.19 16.87 -18.09
N HIS A 113 -2.69 17.70 -17.18
CA HIS A 113 -3.54 18.51 -16.30
C HIS A 113 -4.20 19.71 -17.00
N THR A 114 -3.60 20.24 -18.07
CA THR A 114 -4.14 21.39 -18.82
C THR A 114 -5.18 21.03 -19.87
N VAL A 115 -5.22 19.77 -20.32
CA VAL A 115 -6.24 19.31 -21.28
C VAL A 115 -7.50 18.90 -20.51
N SER A 116 -8.40 19.87 -20.30
CA SER A 116 -9.78 19.54 -19.93
C SER A 116 -10.41 18.78 -21.09
N VAL A 117 -10.84 17.53 -20.87
CA VAL A 117 -11.61 16.77 -21.84
C VAL A 117 -13.01 17.39 -21.94
N GLU A 118 -13.13 18.44 -22.76
CA GLU A 118 -14.41 19.01 -23.14
C GLU A 118 -15.19 17.95 -23.92
N HIS A 119 -16.16 17.31 -23.25
CA HIS A 119 -17.07 16.36 -23.87
C HIS A 119 -18.05 17.12 -24.76
N TYR A 120 -17.65 17.39 -26.00
CA TYR A 120 -18.56 17.91 -27.02
C TYR A 120 -19.55 16.81 -27.43
N THR A 121 -20.76 16.83 -26.87
CA THR A 121 -21.84 15.96 -27.35
C THR A 121 -22.41 16.56 -28.63
N ILE A 122 -21.83 16.22 -29.78
CA ILE A 122 -22.38 16.62 -31.09
C ILE A 122 -23.57 15.71 -31.40
N VAL A 123 -24.78 16.17 -31.06
CA VAL A 123 -26.02 15.53 -31.51
C VAL A 123 -26.26 15.94 -32.95
N VAL A 124 -25.91 15.07 -33.90
CA VAL A 124 -26.16 15.30 -35.33
C VAL A 124 -27.61 14.94 -35.64
N ASN A 125 -28.51 15.94 -35.61
CA ASN A 125 -29.84 15.83 -36.22
C ASN A 125 -29.75 16.45 -37.63
N PRO A 126 -30.18 15.76 -38.72
CA PRO A 126 -29.81 16.11 -40.10
C PRO A 126 -30.42 17.42 -40.65
N HIS A 127 -31.08 18.24 -39.83
CA HIS A 127 -31.70 19.48 -40.31
C HIS A 127 -31.33 20.77 -39.57
N ARG A 128 -30.77 20.74 -38.35
CA ARG A 128 -30.22 21.95 -37.68
C ARG A 128 -29.15 21.58 -36.66
N ARG A 129 -27.99 22.24 -36.74
CA ARG A 129 -26.92 22.17 -35.72
C ARG A 129 -27.25 23.15 -34.59
N TYR A 130 -27.50 22.63 -33.39
CA TYR A 130 -27.53 23.44 -32.17
C TYR A 130 -26.31 23.08 -31.33
N ILE A 131 -25.48 24.08 -31.02
CA ILE A 131 -24.36 23.94 -30.09
C ILE A 131 -24.89 24.38 -28.73
N ILE A 132 -25.12 23.42 -27.82
CA ILE A 132 -25.47 23.72 -26.44
C ILE A 132 -24.16 23.79 -25.67
N LYS A 133 -23.75 25.01 -25.26
CA LYS A 133 -22.70 25.22 -24.26
C LYS A 133 -23.27 24.90 -22.88
N ARG A 134 -22.57 24.11 -22.09
CA ARG A 134 -22.78 24.00 -20.65
C ARG A 134 -21.57 24.56 -19.92
#